data_AF-A0A969L602-F1
#
_entry.id   AF-A0A969L602-F1
#
_cell.length_a   1.000
_cell.length_b   1.000
_cell.length_c   1.000
_cell.angle_alpha   90.00
_cell.angle_beta   90.00
_cell.angle_gamma   90.00
#
_symmetry.space_group_name_H-M   'P 1'
#
loop_
_entity.id
_entity.type
_entity.pdbx_description
1 polymer ?
#
loop_
_entity_poly.entity_id
_entity_poly.type
_entity_poly.pdbx_seq_one_letter_code
_entity_poly.pdbx_strand_id
1 'polypeptide(L)'
;MRKFLYLFLLAGFITGQQGGAQSVYIPLNEDYYHWIDRFEIKSGHLFDRLHTQLKPFTRETIAQLADSAWSALPSLSRSDQFNLNYLKNDSWEWSTTAEGDSKRPFLKKTFRKKSDFYHVDEKNFDLHLNPVLYGFVGFENDQENTPYLNSRGLELRGRIARKVGFYSFWPIIRLLSRLM
;
A
#
# COMPACT_ATOMS: atom_id res chain seq x y z
N MET A 1 -29.68 10.83 -40.10
CA MET A 1 -28.39 11.08 -39.41
C MET A 1 -28.54 11.25 -37.89
N ARG A 2 -29.40 12.14 -37.37
CA ARG A 2 -29.57 12.33 -35.90
C ARG A 2 -29.96 11.05 -35.12
N LYS A 3 -30.81 10.17 -35.68
CA LYS A 3 -31.21 8.89 -35.04
C LYS A 3 -30.04 7.91 -34.84
N PHE A 4 -29.09 7.88 -35.78
CA PHE A 4 -27.86 7.07 -35.67
C PHE A 4 -26.90 7.65 -34.60
N LEU A 5 -26.85 8.97 -34.46
CA LEU A 5 -26.07 9.63 -33.41
C LEU A 5 -26.59 9.28 -32.01
N TYR A 6 -27.92 9.28 -31.81
CA TYR A 6 -28.51 8.88 -30.53
C TYR A 6 -28.30 7.40 -30.22
N LEU A 7 -28.37 6.52 -31.22
CA LEU A 7 -28.05 5.09 -31.06
C LEU A 7 -26.57 4.85 -30.70
N PHE A 8 -25.66 5.61 -31.30
CA PHE A 8 -24.23 5.53 -30.98
C PHE A 8 -23.92 6.02 -29.55
N LEU A 9 -24.57 7.13 -29.12
CA LEU A 9 -24.44 7.64 -27.75
C LEU A 9 -25.06 6.69 -26.71
N LEU A 10 -26.19 6.04 -27.04
CA LEU A 10 -26.82 5.05 -26.16
C LEU A 10 -25.97 3.77 -26.05
N ALA A 11 -25.38 3.31 -27.15
CA ALA A 11 -24.47 2.17 -27.17
C ALA A 11 -23.20 2.42 -26.34
N GLY A 12 -22.62 3.63 -26.41
CA GLY A 12 -21.49 4.03 -25.57
C GLY A 12 -21.81 4.11 -24.07
N PHE A 13 -23.07 4.43 -23.71
CA PHE A 13 -23.50 4.46 -22.31
C PHE A 13 -23.71 3.07 -21.72
N ILE A 14 -24.16 2.10 -22.53
CA ILE A 14 -24.37 0.71 -22.11
C ILE A 14 -23.04 -0.03 -21.95
N THR A 15 -22.02 0.27 -22.79
CA THR A 15 -20.70 -0.36 -22.68
C THR A 15 -19.82 0.24 -21.58
N GLY A 16 -20.11 1.44 -21.08
CA GLY A 16 -19.34 2.12 -20.03
C GLY A 16 -19.53 1.59 -18.59
N GLN A 17 -20.37 0.57 -18.37
CA GLN A 17 -20.74 0.10 -17.02
C GLN A 17 -19.73 -0.90 -16.39
N GLN A 18 -18.71 -1.34 -17.11
CA GLN A 18 -17.71 -2.29 -16.61
C GLN A 18 -16.45 -1.56 -16.12
N GLY A 19 -16.61 -0.69 -15.12
CA GLY A 19 -15.48 -0.01 -14.48
C GLY A 19 -14.87 -0.92 -13.41
N GLY A 20 -13.70 -1.51 -13.70
CA GLY A 20 -12.91 -2.23 -12.69
C GLY A 20 -12.57 -1.31 -11.52
N ALA A 21 -12.63 -1.86 -10.31
CA ALA A 21 -12.25 -1.15 -9.11
C ALA A 21 -10.77 -0.76 -9.15
N GLN A 22 -10.43 0.53 -9.09
CA GLN A 22 -9.03 0.94 -9.03
C GLN A 22 -8.48 0.76 -7.61
N SER A 23 -7.37 0.03 -7.52
CA SER A 23 -6.57 -0.09 -6.30
C SER A 23 -5.53 1.04 -6.24
N VAL A 24 -5.19 1.45 -5.03
CA VAL A 24 -4.20 2.49 -4.79
C VAL A 24 -2.79 1.89 -4.93
N TYR A 25 -1.86 2.66 -5.48
CA TYR A 25 -0.45 2.26 -5.56
C TYR A 25 0.22 2.33 -4.20
N ILE A 26 1.14 1.41 -3.92
CA ILE A 26 2.02 1.53 -2.76
C ILE A 26 3.11 2.58 -2.98
N PRO A 27 3.56 3.28 -1.93
CA PRO A 27 4.74 4.13 -2.02
C PRO A 27 5.97 3.31 -2.41
N LEU A 28 6.96 3.99 -3.01
CA LEU A 28 8.26 3.38 -3.33
C LEU A 28 9.06 3.16 -2.03
N ASN A 29 8.91 1.97 -1.44
CA ASN A 29 9.62 1.54 -0.24
C ASN A 29 10.53 0.35 -0.54
N GLU A 30 11.83 0.52 -0.39
CA GLU A 30 12.83 -0.48 -0.75
C GLU A 30 12.53 -1.90 -0.21
N ASP A 31 12.32 -2.04 1.10
CA ASP A 31 12.03 -3.33 1.73
C ASP A 31 10.78 -4.00 1.16
N TYR A 32 9.73 -3.19 0.96
CA TYR A 32 8.44 -3.64 0.44
C TYR A 32 8.59 -4.28 -0.94
N TYR A 33 9.37 -3.65 -1.83
CA TYR A 33 9.65 -4.20 -3.17
C TYR A 33 10.62 -5.39 -3.13
N HIS A 34 11.65 -5.35 -2.28
CA HIS A 34 12.56 -6.50 -2.12
C HIS A 34 11.86 -7.75 -1.62
N TRP A 35 10.90 -7.62 -0.71
CA TRP A 35 10.12 -8.77 -0.24
C TRP A 35 9.24 -9.36 -1.32
N ILE A 36 8.64 -8.52 -2.17
CA ILE A 36 7.84 -8.96 -3.32
C ILE A 36 8.69 -9.76 -4.29
N ASP A 37 9.84 -9.21 -4.70
CA ASP A 37 10.78 -9.87 -5.62
C ASP A 37 11.25 -11.21 -5.02
N ARG A 38 11.56 -11.23 -3.71
CA ARG A 38 11.90 -12.45 -2.98
C ARG A 38 10.79 -13.50 -3.01
N PHE A 39 9.53 -13.13 -2.77
CA PHE A 39 8.43 -14.10 -2.73
C PHE A 39 8.07 -14.63 -4.10
N GLU A 40 8.19 -13.82 -5.16
CA GLU A 40 8.11 -14.30 -6.53
C GLU A 40 9.17 -15.37 -6.80
N ILE A 41 10.44 -15.08 -6.50
CA ILE A 41 11.55 -16.05 -6.67
C ILE A 41 11.31 -17.33 -5.84
N LYS A 42 10.88 -17.19 -4.58
CA LYS A 42 10.64 -18.36 -3.70
C LYS A 42 9.47 -19.22 -4.18
N SER A 43 8.46 -18.63 -4.82
CA SER A 43 7.32 -19.36 -5.36
C SER A 43 7.66 -20.22 -6.58
N GLY A 44 8.76 -19.89 -7.28
CA GLY A 44 9.23 -20.62 -8.45
C GLY A 44 8.37 -20.42 -9.70
N HIS A 45 7.39 -19.53 -9.67
CA HIS A 45 6.56 -19.15 -10.80
C HIS A 45 6.39 -17.63 -10.84
N LEU A 46 6.17 -17.07 -12.03
CA LEU A 46 5.81 -15.65 -12.17
C LEU A 46 4.35 -15.45 -11.82
N PHE A 47 4.04 -14.37 -11.11
CA PHE A 47 2.65 -14.01 -10.84
C PHE A 47 2.08 -13.26 -12.06
N ASP A 48 0.98 -13.75 -12.63
CA ASP A 48 0.39 -13.21 -13.88
C ASP A 48 0.12 -11.70 -13.86
N ARG A 49 -0.16 -11.14 -12.67
CA ARG A 49 -0.51 -9.71 -12.48
C ARG A 49 0.65 -8.88 -11.93
N LEU A 50 1.85 -9.47 -11.81
CA LEU A 50 3.04 -8.83 -11.30
C LEU A 50 4.15 -8.87 -12.36
N HIS A 51 4.72 -7.71 -12.64
CA HIS A 51 5.97 -7.61 -13.37
C HIS A 51 6.93 -6.82 -12.51
N THR A 52 7.94 -7.46 -11.93
CA THR A 52 8.79 -6.85 -10.90
C THR A 52 9.54 -5.59 -11.35
N GLN A 53 9.71 -5.41 -12.65
CA GLN A 53 10.30 -4.21 -13.25
C GLN A 53 9.32 -3.03 -13.41
N LEU A 54 8.01 -3.28 -13.39
CA LEU A 54 6.97 -2.27 -13.59
C LEU A 54 6.45 -1.74 -12.24
N LYS A 55 7.20 -0.81 -11.66
CA LYS A 55 6.88 -0.13 -10.40
C LYS A 55 6.16 1.21 -10.68
N PRO A 56 5.26 1.69 -9.81
CA PRO A 56 4.83 1.10 -8.54
C PRO A 56 3.75 0.03 -8.67
N PHE A 57 3.62 -0.86 -7.68
CA PHE A 57 2.58 -1.89 -7.65
C PHE A 57 1.29 -1.42 -6.99
N THR A 58 0.18 -2.05 -7.36
CA THR A 58 -1.10 -1.81 -6.69
C THR A 58 -1.21 -2.63 -5.40
N ARG A 59 -1.90 -2.10 -4.41
CA ARG A 59 -2.19 -2.80 -3.14
C ARG A 59 -2.97 -4.10 -3.34
N GLU A 60 -3.83 -4.16 -4.36
CA GLU A 60 -4.53 -5.39 -4.74
C GLU A 60 -3.55 -6.48 -5.17
N THR A 61 -2.64 -6.17 -6.10
CA THR A 61 -1.63 -7.12 -6.59
C THR A 61 -0.79 -7.67 -5.44
N ILE A 62 -0.41 -6.82 -4.50
CA ILE A 62 0.41 -7.19 -3.35
C ILE A 62 -0.35 -8.11 -2.40
N ALA A 63 -1.60 -7.77 -2.08
CA ALA A 63 -2.41 -8.59 -1.19
C ALA A 63 -2.64 -9.99 -1.80
N GLN A 64 -2.90 -10.06 -3.11
CA GLN A 64 -3.06 -11.32 -3.83
C GLN A 64 -1.76 -12.15 -3.86
N LEU A 65 -0.61 -11.49 -4.07
CA LEU A 65 0.69 -12.13 -3.98
C LEU A 65 0.96 -12.67 -2.56
N ALA A 66 0.67 -11.88 -1.53
CA ALA A 66 0.94 -12.27 -0.17
C ALA A 66 0.02 -13.42 0.30
N ASP A 67 -1.26 -13.41 -0.08
CA ASP A 67 -2.20 -14.50 0.18
C ASP A 67 -1.77 -15.80 -0.55
N SER A 68 -1.41 -15.71 -1.83
CA SER A 68 -0.98 -16.88 -2.61
C SER A 68 0.36 -17.43 -2.13
N ALA A 69 1.35 -16.57 -1.85
CA ALA A 69 2.64 -16.99 -1.30
C ALA A 69 2.50 -17.65 0.09
N TRP A 70 1.55 -17.17 0.91
CA TRP A 70 1.25 -17.78 2.21
C TRP A 70 0.75 -19.22 2.08
N SER A 71 -0.10 -19.50 1.09
CA SER A 71 -0.66 -20.84 0.86
C SER A 71 0.24 -21.77 0.05
N ALA A 72 1.02 -21.24 -0.89
CA ALA A 72 1.82 -22.03 -1.83
C ALA A 72 3.16 -22.49 -1.26
N LEU A 73 3.75 -21.72 -0.33
CA LEU A 73 5.10 -22.00 0.17
C LEU A 73 5.07 -23.03 1.32
N PRO A 74 5.71 -24.20 1.16
CA PRO A 74 5.61 -25.29 2.13
C PRO A 74 6.35 -25.01 3.45
N SER A 75 7.33 -24.11 3.44
CA SER A 75 8.08 -23.70 4.63
C SER A 75 8.40 -22.21 4.58
N LEU A 76 7.79 -21.46 5.50
CA LEU A 76 8.04 -20.05 5.70
C LEU A 76 8.87 -19.86 6.97
N SER A 77 10.01 -19.19 6.84
CA SER A 77 10.78 -18.77 8.01
C SER A 77 9.98 -17.79 8.86
N ARG A 78 10.37 -17.59 10.12
CA ARG A 78 9.71 -16.59 10.99
C ARG A 78 9.69 -15.19 10.37
N SER A 79 10.78 -14.81 9.70
CA SER A 79 10.89 -13.54 8.99
C SER A 79 9.98 -13.49 7.77
N ASP A 80 9.88 -14.57 6.99
CA ASP A 80 8.97 -14.62 5.85
C ASP A 80 7.50 -14.52 6.29
N GLN A 81 7.14 -15.20 7.39
CA GLN A 81 5.79 -15.11 7.96
C GLN A 81 5.48 -13.70 8.45
N PHE A 82 6.45 -13.04 9.10
CA PHE A 82 6.32 -11.65 9.52
C PHE A 82 6.11 -10.72 8.31
N ASN A 83 6.94 -10.85 7.28
CA ASN A 83 6.88 -10.02 6.08
C ASN A 83 5.57 -10.23 5.31
N LEU A 84 5.15 -11.47 5.08
CA LEU A 84 3.86 -11.76 4.43
C LEU A 84 2.68 -11.22 5.23
N ASN A 85 2.72 -11.37 6.56
CA ASN A 85 1.69 -10.78 7.42
C ASN A 85 1.71 -9.25 7.37
N TYR A 86 2.88 -8.62 7.27
CA TYR A 86 2.99 -7.18 7.09
C TYR A 86 2.34 -6.75 5.77
N LEU A 87 2.70 -7.37 4.64
CA LEU A 87 2.13 -7.09 3.32
C LEU A 87 0.60 -7.25 3.29
N LYS A 88 0.09 -8.34 3.88
CA LYS A 88 -1.36 -8.60 3.99
C LYS A 88 -2.07 -7.55 4.85
N ASN A 89 -1.51 -7.21 6.01
CA ASN A 89 -2.15 -6.27 6.92
C ASN A 89 -2.07 -4.83 6.42
N ASP A 90 -1.02 -4.44 5.69
CA ASP A 90 -0.91 -3.11 5.11
C ASP A 90 -1.95 -2.89 4.01
N SER A 91 -2.24 -3.93 3.22
CA SER A 91 -3.27 -3.93 2.17
C SER A 91 -4.48 -4.80 2.55
N TRP A 92 -4.92 -4.70 3.81
CA TRP A 92 -5.96 -5.55 4.38
C TRP A 92 -7.30 -5.45 3.64
N GLU A 93 -7.56 -4.33 2.97
CA GLU A 93 -8.76 -4.08 2.18
C GLU A 93 -8.85 -4.97 0.91
N TRP A 94 -7.74 -5.62 0.54
CA TRP A 94 -7.63 -6.52 -0.61
C TRP A 94 -7.21 -7.95 -0.24
N SER A 95 -6.84 -8.20 1.01
CA SER A 95 -6.43 -9.53 1.47
C SER A 95 -7.62 -10.30 2.06
N THR A 96 -7.72 -11.57 1.70
CA THR A 96 -8.74 -12.49 2.21
C THR A 96 -8.35 -13.11 3.54
N THR A 97 -7.05 -13.09 3.88
CA THR A 97 -6.49 -13.75 5.06
C THR A 97 -5.83 -12.78 6.06
N ALA A 98 -5.98 -11.48 5.85
CA ALA A 98 -5.43 -10.48 6.77
C ALA A 98 -6.11 -10.58 8.15
N GLU A 99 -5.32 -10.88 9.18
CA GLU A 99 -5.79 -10.81 10.56
C GLU A 99 -6.15 -9.38 10.98
N GLY A 100 -5.56 -8.37 10.30
CA GLY A 100 -5.98 -6.97 10.14
C GLY A 100 -6.23 -6.14 11.41
N ASP A 101 -7.05 -6.65 12.31
CA ASP A 101 -7.55 -6.00 13.51
C ASP A 101 -6.50 -5.94 14.62
N SER A 102 -6.45 -4.78 15.27
CA SER A 102 -5.58 -4.56 16.40
C SER A 102 -6.17 -5.17 17.66
N LYS A 103 -5.34 -5.90 18.42
CA LYS A 103 -5.73 -6.49 19.71
C LYS A 103 -5.94 -5.43 20.81
N ARG A 104 -5.36 -4.23 20.64
CA ARG A 104 -5.37 -3.14 21.63
C ARG A 104 -5.46 -1.77 20.92
N PRO A 105 -6.66 -1.33 20.49
CA PRO A 105 -6.82 -0.03 19.86
C PRO A 105 -6.55 1.09 20.86
N PHE A 106 -5.75 2.09 20.45
CA PHE A 106 -5.57 3.32 21.23
C PHE A 106 -6.84 4.18 21.09
N LEU A 107 -7.35 4.75 22.18
CA LEU A 107 -8.49 5.68 22.18
C LEU A 107 -9.75 5.21 21.42
N LYS A 108 -10.09 3.90 21.41
CA LYS A 108 -11.29 3.25 20.79
C LYS A 108 -11.56 3.53 19.28
N LYS A 109 -10.95 4.55 18.69
CA LYS A 109 -11.12 5.00 17.31
C LYS A 109 -9.83 4.92 16.51
N THR A 110 -8.67 5.02 17.16
CA THR A 110 -7.37 4.94 16.48
C THR A 110 -6.79 3.53 16.56
N PHE A 111 -6.01 3.13 15.55
CA PHE A 111 -5.39 1.80 15.45
C PHE A 111 -6.38 0.66 15.62
N ARG A 112 -7.56 0.76 15.01
CA ARG A 112 -8.51 -0.36 14.92
C ARG A 112 -7.97 -1.45 13.99
N LYS A 113 -7.31 -1.05 12.90
CA LYS A 113 -6.46 -1.92 12.08
C LYS A 113 -5.00 -1.73 12.48
N LYS A 114 -4.19 -2.77 12.33
CA LYS A 114 -2.76 -2.75 12.69
C LYS A 114 -1.97 -1.73 11.84
N SER A 115 -2.36 -1.57 10.58
CA SER A 115 -1.69 -0.71 9.60
C SER A 115 -2.20 0.74 9.59
N ASP A 116 -3.41 1.01 10.10
CA ASP A 116 -4.02 2.33 9.99
C ASP A 116 -4.20 3.02 11.33
N PHE A 117 -3.66 4.24 11.44
CA PHE A 117 -3.92 5.11 12.59
C PHE A 117 -5.41 5.47 12.66
N TYR A 118 -6.02 5.87 11.55
CA TYR A 118 -7.47 6.06 11.45
C TYR A 118 -7.95 5.58 10.08
N HIS A 119 -9.08 4.89 10.05
CA HIS A 119 -9.71 4.46 8.80
C HIS A 119 -11.24 4.59 8.86
N VAL A 120 -11.85 4.69 7.68
CA VAL A 120 -13.27 4.61 7.42
C VAL A 120 -13.44 3.63 6.26
N ASP A 121 -14.17 2.54 6.48
CA ASP A 121 -14.50 1.55 5.45
C ASP A 121 -16.01 1.46 5.33
N GLU A 122 -16.55 2.19 4.35
CA GLU A 122 -17.96 2.20 4.00
C GLU A 122 -18.12 1.72 2.55
N LYS A 123 -19.30 1.19 2.21
CA LYS A 123 -19.57 0.60 0.88
C LYS A 123 -19.13 1.50 -0.30
N ASN A 124 -19.30 2.81 -0.17
CA ASN A 124 -19.01 3.79 -1.21
C ASN A 124 -17.86 4.76 -0.86
N PHE A 125 -17.25 4.61 0.31
CA PHE A 125 -16.19 5.52 0.75
C PHE A 125 -15.22 4.79 1.67
N ASP A 126 -13.99 4.73 1.21
CA ASP A 126 -12.88 4.14 1.93
C ASP A 126 -11.79 5.21 2.11
N LEU A 127 -11.29 5.35 3.32
CA LEU A 127 -10.30 6.36 3.69
C LEU A 127 -9.40 5.81 4.78
N HIS A 128 -8.08 5.94 4.57
CA HIS A 128 -7.05 5.60 5.53
C HIS A 128 -6.15 6.81 5.74
N LEU A 129 -5.80 7.05 6.99
CA LEU A 129 -5.01 8.19 7.42
C LEU A 129 -3.90 7.70 8.35
N ASN A 130 -2.65 7.96 7.97
CA ASN A 130 -1.48 7.49 8.69
C ASN A 130 -0.49 8.64 8.96
N PRO A 131 -0.07 8.87 10.23
CA PRO A 131 1.05 9.75 10.50
C PRO A 131 2.34 9.09 10.02
N VAL A 132 3.21 9.90 9.43
CA VAL A 132 4.51 9.45 8.90
C VAL A 132 5.60 10.03 9.78
N LEU A 133 6.48 9.18 10.29
CA LEU A 133 7.63 9.56 11.10
C LEU A 133 8.84 8.80 10.60
N TYR A 134 9.90 9.51 10.27
CA TYR A 134 11.16 8.92 9.85
C TYR A 134 12.32 9.76 10.38
N GLY A 135 13.34 9.09 10.92
CA GLY A 135 14.48 9.73 11.54
C GLY A 135 15.75 8.96 11.23
N PHE A 136 16.82 9.67 10.90
CA PHE A 136 18.13 9.10 10.65
C PHE A 136 19.22 10.01 11.23
N VAL A 137 20.28 9.40 11.75
CA VAL A 137 21.48 10.09 12.24
C VAL A 137 22.67 9.38 11.61
N GLY A 138 23.53 10.14 10.94
CA GLY A 138 24.76 9.63 10.33
C GLY A 138 25.96 9.96 11.19
N PHE A 139 26.88 9.02 11.32
CA PHE A 139 28.19 9.22 11.93
C PHE A 139 29.27 9.00 10.88
N GLU A 140 30.21 9.93 10.79
CA GLU A 140 31.35 9.84 9.88
C GLU A 140 32.62 10.19 10.65
N ASN A 141 33.68 9.39 10.48
CA ASN A 141 34.92 9.57 11.24
C ASN A 141 35.70 10.84 10.86
N ASP A 142 35.46 11.38 9.66
CA ASP A 142 36.21 12.49 9.07
C ASP A 142 35.37 13.79 8.99
N GLN A 143 34.21 13.84 9.65
CA GLN A 143 33.40 15.05 9.80
C GLN A 143 33.09 15.35 11.27
N GLU A 144 33.23 16.62 11.65
CA GLU A 144 32.80 17.11 12.96
C GLU A 144 31.27 17.23 13.07
N ASN A 145 30.58 17.38 11.93
CA ASN A 145 29.13 17.54 11.90
C ASN A 145 28.44 16.18 11.88
N THR A 146 27.45 16.00 12.76
CA THR A 146 26.57 14.83 12.75
C THR A 146 25.33 15.15 11.90
N PRO A 147 25.25 14.72 10.62
CA PRO A 147 24.05 14.93 9.83
C PRO A 147 22.88 14.17 10.45
N TYR A 148 21.74 14.86 10.54
CA TYR A 148 20.49 14.21 10.92
C TYR A 148 19.35 14.59 9.98
N LEU A 149 18.46 13.63 9.80
CA LEU A 149 17.25 13.74 9.02
C LEU A 149 16.08 13.49 9.95
N ASN A 150 15.13 14.41 9.95
CA ASN A 150 13.87 14.27 10.66
C ASN A 150 12.74 14.60 9.68
N SER A 151 12.01 13.56 9.28
CA SER A 151 10.88 13.64 8.38
C SER A 151 9.61 13.29 9.15
N ARG A 152 8.63 14.19 9.07
CA ARG A 152 7.31 14.01 9.68
C ARG A 152 6.25 14.32 8.65
N GLY A 153 5.11 13.69 8.71
CA GLY A 153 4.09 13.96 7.71
C GLY A 153 2.80 13.21 7.92
N LEU A 154 2.00 13.26 6.87
CA LEU A 154 0.70 12.62 6.82
C LEU A 154 0.56 11.89 5.47
N GLU A 155 0.18 10.63 5.55
CA GLU A 155 -0.23 9.82 4.42
C GLU A 155 -1.75 9.66 4.46
N LEU A 156 -2.38 9.94 3.33
CA LEU A 156 -3.81 9.81 3.13
C LEU A 156 -4.04 8.98 1.87
N ARG A 157 -4.82 7.91 1.99
CA ARG A 157 -5.19 7.06 0.86
C ARG A 157 -6.63 6.60 0.99
N GLY A 158 -7.22 6.17 -0.10
CA GLY A 158 -8.59 5.67 -0.05
C GLY A 158 -9.21 5.52 -1.42
N ARG A 159 -10.51 5.21 -1.42
CA ARG A 159 -11.28 4.92 -2.63
C ARG A 159 -12.70 5.46 -2.55
N ILE A 160 -13.17 6.02 -3.66
CA ILE A 160 -14.55 6.51 -3.82
C ILE A 160 -15.32 5.52 -4.70
N ALA A 161 -16.49 5.11 -4.19
CA ALA A 161 -17.41 4.17 -4.85
C ALA A 161 -16.74 2.85 -5.30
N ARG A 162 -15.63 2.46 -4.65
CA ARG A 162 -14.73 1.36 -5.05
C ARG A 162 -14.13 1.50 -6.46
N LYS A 163 -14.36 2.61 -7.16
CA LYS A 163 -13.98 2.83 -8.56
C LYS A 163 -12.76 3.72 -8.72
N VAL A 164 -12.67 4.79 -7.94
CA VAL A 164 -11.59 5.78 -8.05
C VAL A 164 -10.74 5.72 -6.80
N GLY A 165 -9.47 5.34 -6.94
CA GLY A 165 -8.48 5.39 -5.86
C GLY A 165 -7.78 6.73 -5.79
N PHE A 166 -7.42 7.17 -4.59
CA PHE A 166 -6.60 8.36 -4.36
C PHE A 166 -5.49 8.07 -3.36
N TYR A 167 -4.38 8.80 -3.51
CA TYR A 167 -3.22 8.77 -2.65
C TYR A 167 -2.64 10.17 -2.53
N SER A 168 -2.28 10.57 -1.31
CA SER A 168 -1.64 11.84 -1.03
C SER A 168 -0.66 11.68 0.11
N PHE A 169 0.54 12.21 -0.08
CA PHE A 169 1.63 12.10 0.88
C PHE A 169 2.21 13.49 1.10
N TRP A 170 2.14 13.99 2.34
CA TRP A 170 2.62 15.32 2.71
C TRP A 170 3.74 15.23 3.75
N PRO A 171 5.00 15.05 3.31
CA PRO A 171 6.15 15.05 4.19
C PRO A 171 6.67 16.47 4.43
N ILE A 172 7.04 16.74 5.68
CA ILE A 172 7.85 17.87 6.10
C ILE A 172 9.21 17.28 6.45
N ILE A 173 10.20 17.59 5.63
CA ILE A 173 11.56 17.06 5.75
C ILE A 173 12.45 18.18 6.28
N ARG A 174 13.12 17.92 7.41
CA ARG A 174 14.15 18.81 7.95
C ARG A 174 15.47 18.07 7.93
N LEU A 175 16.34 18.47 7.00
CA LEU A 175 17.74 18.07 6.97
C LEU A 175 18.54 19.15 7.69
N LEU A 176 19.26 18.77 8.72
CA LEU A 176 20.13 19.69 9.44
C LEU A 176 21.46 18.99 9.72
N SER A 177 22.55 19.71 9.48
CA SER A 177 23.92 19.24 9.67
C SER A 177 24.53 19.70 10.98
N ARG A 178 23.77 20.38 11.85
CA ARG A 178 24.27 20.95 13.11
C ARG A 178 23.44 20.46 14.29
N LEU A 179 23.90 19.38 14.92
CA LEU A 179 23.78 19.21 16.36
C LEU A 179 25.12 19.71 16.91
N MET A 180 25.13 20.91 17.47
CA MET A 180 26.26 21.37 18.30
C MET A 180 26.31 20.56 19.59
#